data_AF-A0A2B4S918-F1
#
_entry.id   AF-A0A2B4S918-F1
#
_cell.length_a   1.000
_cell.length_b   1.000
_cell.length_c   1.000
_cell.angle_alpha   90.00
_cell.angle_beta   90.00
_cell.angle_gamma   90.00
#
_symmetry.space_group_name_H-M   'P 1'
#
loop_
_entity.id
_entity.type
_entity.pdbx_description
1 polymer ?
#
loop_
_entity_poly.entity_id
_entity_poly.type
_entity_poly.pdbx_seq_one_letter_code
_entity_poly.pdbx_strand_id
1 'polypeptide(L)'
;MATGHLTGGMVNPALTIALMATKKISVLQGVFYTVAQFLGAVLGAALLYGLTPSQIRGALGATTVGSGLNAGQAFGLELFLTCILVFTIFAATDPGKELRGYDIPLSIGVCVFICHMCGIPFTGCSMNPARSFGPALISNIWKDHWVYWAGPIPGGIIAAFLYEYVFSSSKTGVSPS
;
A
#
# COMPACT_ATOMS: atom_id res chain seq x y z
N MET A 1 -2.90 -9.67 10.22
CA MET A 1 -3.90 -8.58 10.28
C MET A 1 -5.21 -9.19 10.75
N ALA A 2 -5.90 -8.55 11.70
CA ALA A 2 -7.15 -9.06 12.26
C ALA A 2 -8.22 -9.36 11.18
N THR A 3 -8.24 -8.59 10.09
CA THR A 3 -9.18 -8.76 8.97
C THR A 3 -8.67 -9.64 7.83
N GLY A 4 -7.44 -10.15 7.92
CA GLY A 4 -6.79 -10.91 6.84
C GLY A 4 -7.56 -12.17 6.43
N HIS A 5 -8.16 -12.86 7.40
CA HIS A 5 -8.96 -14.06 7.17
C HIS A 5 -10.32 -13.78 6.51
N LEU A 6 -10.81 -12.54 6.55
CA LEU A 6 -12.11 -12.15 5.98
C LEU A 6 -11.97 -11.56 4.57
N THR A 7 -10.99 -10.68 4.37
CA THR A 7 -10.88 -9.86 3.15
C THR A 7 -9.50 -9.92 2.49
N GLY A 8 -8.57 -10.73 3.02
CA GLY A 8 -7.17 -10.71 2.60
C GLY A 8 -6.36 -9.54 3.16
N GLY A 9 -6.97 -8.62 3.92
CA GLY A 9 -6.27 -7.55 4.61
C GLY A 9 -5.62 -6.52 3.68
N MET A 10 -6.19 -6.27 2.50
CA MET A 10 -5.54 -5.44 1.47
C MET A 10 -5.31 -3.99 1.92
N VAL A 11 -6.33 -3.34 2.50
CA VAL A 11 -6.36 -1.96 3.07
C VAL A 11 -5.56 -0.90 2.26
N ASN A 12 -5.37 -1.13 0.96
CA ASN A 12 -4.51 -0.35 0.09
C ASN A 12 -5.00 -0.47 -1.37
N PRO A 13 -5.43 0.63 -2.01
CA PRO A 13 -5.88 0.62 -3.39
C PRO A 13 -4.79 0.16 -4.37
N ALA A 14 -3.52 0.51 -4.15
CA ALA A 14 -2.42 0.10 -5.03
C ALA A 14 -2.24 -1.43 -5.03
N LEU A 15 -2.30 -2.05 -3.84
CA LEU A 15 -2.28 -3.51 -3.72
C LEU A 15 -3.52 -4.16 -4.33
N THR A 16 -4.71 -3.57 -4.11
CA THR A 16 -5.97 -4.08 -4.66
C THR A 16 -5.93 -4.08 -6.19
N ILE A 17 -5.40 -3.02 -6.80
CA ILE A 17 -5.18 -2.93 -8.24
C ILE A 17 -4.16 -3.96 -8.72
N ALA A 18 -3.06 -4.17 -7.98
CA ALA A 18 -2.07 -5.18 -8.32
C ALA A 18 -2.65 -6.61 -8.29
N LEU A 19 -3.53 -6.91 -7.33
CA LEU A 19 -4.26 -8.19 -7.24
C LEU A 19 -5.27 -8.36 -8.38
N MET A 20 -5.94 -7.28 -8.81
CA MET A 20 -6.79 -7.31 -10.02
C MET A 20 -5.94 -7.57 -11.28
N ALA A 21 -4.81 -6.89 -11.42
CA ALA A 21 -3.93 -6.99 -12.58
C ALA A 21 -3.33 -8.41 -12.74
N THR A 22 -3.06 -9.08 -11.63
CA THR A 22 -2.59 -10.48 -11.59
C THR A 22 -3.73 -11.51 -11.52
N LYS A 23 -4.99 -11.08 -11.66
CA LYS A 23 -6.20 -11.92 -11.64
C LYS A 23 -6.39 -12.74 -10.36
N LYS A 24 -5.79 -12.32 -9.24
CA LYS A 24 -6.00 -12.95 -7.93
C LYS A 24 -7.35 -12.56 -7.30
N ILE A 25 -7.94 -11.44 -7.74
CA ILE A 25 -9.31 -11.03 -7.41
C ILE A 25 -10.05 -10.57 -8.68
N SER A 26 -11.39 -10.63 -8.67
CA SER A 26 -12.17 -10.09 -9.78
C SER A 26 -12.17 -8.56 -9.80
N VAL A 27 -12.37 -7.98 -10.98
CA VAL A 27 -12.44 -6.51 -11.16
C VAL A 27 -13.55 -5.91 -10.29
N LEU A 28 -14.73 -6.55 -10.27
CA LEU A 28 -15.86 -6.07 -9.48
C LEU A 28 -15.54 -6.05 -7.98
N GLN A 29 -14.93 -7.12 -7.45
CA GLN A 29 -14.47 -7.15 -6.06
C GLN A 29 -13.44 -6.06 -5.77
N GLY A 30 -12.45 -5.88 -6.65
CA GLY A 30 -11.42 -4.87 -6.46
C GLY A 30 -11.97 -3.44 -6.48
N VAL A 31 -13.00 -3.16 -7.29
CA VAL A 31 -13.71 -1.87 -7.25
C VAL A 31 -14.41 -1.66 -5.92
N PHE A 32 -15.19 -2.63 -5.43
CA PHE A 32 -15.85 -2.52 -4.12
C PHE A 32 -14.85 -2.34 -2.98
N TYR A 33 -13.75 -3.09 -2.98
CA TYR A 33 -12.69 -2.91 -1.98
C TYR A 33 -12.05 -1.53 -2.07
N THR A 34 -11.77 -1.02 -3.26
CA THR A 34 -11.17 0.29 -3.45
C THR A 34 -12.08 1.40 -2.90
N VAL A 35 -13.38 1.36 -3.20
CA VAL A 35 -14.35 2.31 -2.67
C VAL A 35 -14.42 2.24 -1.14
N ALA A 36 -14.53 1.03 -0.58
CA ALA A 36 -14.56 0.83 0.87
C ALA A 36 -13.27 1.35 1.56
N GLN A 37 -12.11 1.19 0.93
CA GLN A 37 -10.82 1.68 1.44
C GLN A 37 -10.78 3.21 1.49
N PHE A 38 -11.23 3.90 0.44
CA PHE A 38 -11.30 5.36 0.45
C PHE A 38 -12.30 5.89 1.47
N LEU A 39 -13.50 5.29 1.55
CA LEU A 39 -14.49 5.66 2.56
C LEU A 39 -13.95 5.46 3.98
N GLY A 40 -13.32 4.31 4.24
CA GLY A 40 -12.69 4.03 5.53
C GLY A 40 -11.58 5.01 5.88
N ALA A 41 -10.74 5.39 4.90
CA ALA A 41 -9.67 6.37 5.12
C ALA A 41 -10.21 7.77 5.43
N VAL A 42 -11.25 8.22 4.73
CA VAL A 42 -11.90 9.52 5.00
C VAL A 42 -12.57 9.52 6.36
N LEU A 43 -13.32 8.46 6.70
CA LEU A 43 -13.96 8.31 8.01
C LEU A 43 -12.92 8.28 9.13
N GLY A 44 -11.83 7.54 8.96
CA GLY A 44 -10.73 7.51 9.92
C GLY A 44 -10.07 8.89 10.12
N ALA A 45 -9.83 9.62 9.04
CA ALA A 45 -9.27 10.98 9.11
C ALA A 45 -10.25 11.97 9.78
N ALA A 46 -11.56 11.87 9.48
CA ALA A 46 -12.59 12.70 10.09
C ALA A 46 -12.74 12.42 11.60
N LEU A 47 -12.70 11.15 12.00
CA LEU A 47 -12.68 10.76 13.41
C LEU A 47 -11.44 11.31 14.11
N LEU A 48 -10.26 11.20 13.50
CA LEU A 48 -9.03 11.76 14.05
C LEU A 48 -9.13 13.29 14.19
N TYR A 49 -9.70 13.99 13.22
CA TYR A 49 -9.95 15.43 13.30
C TYR A 49 -10.87 15.77 14.49
N GLY A 50 -11.97 15.04 14.67
CA GLY A 50 -12.94 15.28 15.74
C GLY A 50 -12.41 14.97 17.15
N LEU A 51 -11.58 13.93 17.27
CA LEU A 51 -11.03 13.48 18.56
C LEU A 51 -9.74 14.20 18.96
N THR A 52 -9.06 14.86 18.02
CA THR A 52 -7.78 15.53 18.30
C THR A 52 -8.01 17.03 18.56
N PRO A 53 -7.55 17.56 19.72
CA PRO A 53 -7.58 18.99 20.01
C PRO A 53 -6.91 19.82 18.91
N SER A 54 -7.47 20.98 18.60
CA SER A 54 -7.01 21.81 17.47
C SER A 54 -5.55 22.24 17.58
N GLN A 55 -5.01 22.35 18.80
CA GLN A 55 -3.64 22.78 19.07
C GLN A 55 -2.58 21.74 18.65
N ILE A 56 -2.91 20.45 18.66
CA ILE A 56 -1.99 19.35 18.33
C ILE A 56 -2.36 18.60 17.06
N ARG A 57 -3.45 19.00 16.41
CA ARG A 57 -4.02 18.30 15.23
C ARG A 57 -3.07 18.25 14.04
N GLY A 58 -2.30 19.32 13.84
CA GLY A 58 -1.39 19.46 12.70
C GLY A 58 -2.09 19.15 11.37
N ALA A 59 -1.41 18.40 10.50
CA ALA A 59 -1.91 17.98 9.19
C ALA A 59 -2.67 16.63 9.19
N LEU A 60 -3.04 16.08 10.37
CA LEU A 60 -3.63 14.73 10.52
C LEU A 60 -2.79 13.60 9.91
N GLY A 61 -1.47 13.78 9.83
CA GLY A 61 -0.58 12.82 9.18
C GLY A 61 -0.72 12.77 7.64
N ALA A 62 -1.25 13.84 7.02
CA ALA A 62 -1.23 13.98 5.56
C ALA A 62 0.19 13.85 5.02
N THR A 63 0.32 13.10 3.92
CA THR A 63 1.60 12.91 3.24
C THR A 63 1.92 14.15 2.41
N THR A 64 3.11 14.72 2.63
CA THR A 64 3.60 15.88 1.88
C THR A 64 5.02 15.62 1.39
N VAL A 65 5.34 16.10 0.19
CA VAL A 65 6.72 16.06 -0.32
C VAL A 65 7.59 16.95 0.57
N GLY A 66 8.69 16.38 1.07
CA GLY A 66 9.63 17.03 1.96
C GLY A 66 10.34 18.21 1.31
N SER A 67 10.71 19.20 2.13
CA SER A 67 11.44 20.38 1.67
C SER A 67 12.79 19.98 1.08
N GLY A 68 12.99 20.21 -0.22
CA GLY A 68 14.22 19.87 -0.94
C GLY A 68 14.09 18.74 -1.95
N LEU A 69 12.93 18.06 -2.02
CA LEU A 69 12.63 17.11 -3.09
C LEU A 69 11.76 17.75 -4.16
N ASN A 70 12.03 17.40 -5.42
CA ASN A 70 11.10 17.66 -6.51
C ASN A 70 10.07 16.52 -6.61
N ALA A 71 8.94 16.78 -7.29
CA ALA A 71 7.85 15.82 -7.41
C ALA A 71 8.26 14.52 -8.14
N GLY A 72 9.22 14.58 -9.07
CA GLY A 72 9.74 13.40 -9.78
C GLY A 72 10.55 12.47 -8.87
N GLN A 73 11.38 13.03 -7.98
CA GLN A 73 12.10 12.27 -6.96
C GLN A 73 11.14 11.62 -5.96
N ALA A 74 10.13 12.37 -5.52
CA ALA A 74 9.08 11.85 -4.64
C ALA A 74 8.30 10.70 -5.30
N PHE A 75 7.97 10.84 -6.59
CA PHE A 75 7.38 9.77 -7.40
C PHE A 75 8.25 8.51 -7.44
N GLY A 76 9.54 8.65 -7.71
CA GLY A 76 10.47 7.51 -7.74
C GLY A 76 10.55 6.78 -6.40
N LEU A 77 10.58 7.54 -5.30
CA LEU A 77 10.57 6.99 -3.94
C LEU A 77 9.28 6.23 -3.64
N GLU A 78 8.11 6.83 -3.87
CA GLU A 78 6.82 6.17 -3.62
C GLU A 78 6.61 4.94 -4.49
N LEU A 79 7.07 4.97 -5.74
CA LEU A 79 7.08 3.82 -6.63
C LEU A 79 7.92 2.68 -6.06
N PHE A 80 9.14 2.96 -5.62
CA PHE A 80 10.05 1.93 -5.10
C PHE A 80 9.60 1.37 -3.75
N LEU A 81 9.14 2.23 -2.82
CA LEU A 81 8.62 1.80 -1.52
C LEU A 81 7.39 0.90 -1.69
N THR A 82 6.48 1.27 -2.59
CA THR A 82 5.29 0.45 -2.86
C THR A 82 5.67 -0.86 -3.56
N CYS A 83 6.67 -0.84 -4.42
CA CYS A 83 7.21 -2.04 -5.06
C CYS A 83 7.70 -3.04 -4.00
N ILE A 84 8.50 -2.60 -3.03
CA ILE A 84 8.96 -3.43 -1.92
C ILE A 84 7.76 -3.99 -1.14
N LEU A 85 6.82 -3.14 -0.74
CA LEU A 85 5.65 -3.55 0.03
C LEU A 85 4.82 -4.62 -0.69
N VAL A 86 4.46 -4.38 -1.95
CA VAL A 86 3.61 -5.32 -2.72
C VAL A 86 4.38 -6.60 -3.03
N PHE A 87 5.67 -6.52 -3.33
CA PHE A 87 6.50 -7.71 -3.53
C PHE A 87 6.55 -8.57 -2.25
N THR A 88 6.76 -7.95 -1.09
CA THR A 88 6.73 -8.66 0.20
C THR A 88 5.37 -9.30 0.46
N ILE A 89 4.27 -8.63 0.13
CA ILE A 89 2.92 -9.21 0.31
C ILE A 89 2.74 -10.43 -0.59
N PHE A 90 3.11 -10.34 -1.87
CA PHE A 90 3.01 -11.47 -2.79
C PHE A 90 3.89 -12.64 -2.33
N ALA A 91 5.13 -12.37 -1.92
CA ALA A 91 6.04 -13.38 -1.39
C ALA A 91 5.54 -14.03 -0.09
N ALA A 92 5.00 -13.22 0.83
CA ALA A 92 4.52 -13.71 2.12
C ALA A 92 3.21 -14.50 2.01
N THR A 93 2.39 -14.22 0.98
CA THR A 93 1.09 -14.87 0.78
C THR A 93 1.12 -15.98 -0.28
N ASP A 94 2.29 -16.27 -0.86
CA ASP A 94 2.46 -17.35 -1.82
C ASP A 94 2.28 -18.73 -1.16
N PRO A 95 1.30 -19.54 -1.60
CA PRO A 95 1.09 -20.90 -1.09
C PRO A 95 2.28 -21.85 -1.28
N GLY A 96 3.22 -21.52 -2.17
CA GLY A 96 4.46 -22.25 -2.37
C GLY A 96 5.53 -22.02 -1.32
N LYS A 97 5.33 -21.08 -0.38
CA LYS A 97 6.26 -20.81 0.72
C LYS A 97 5.79 -21.44 2.02
N GLU A 98 6.72 -21.75 2.90
CA GLU A 98 6.45 -22.35 4.22
C GLU A 98 6.00 -21.32 5.28
N LEU A 99 5.72 -20.07 4.89
CA LEU A 99 5.22 -19.05 5.82
C LEU A 99 3.78 -19.39 6.21
N ARG A 100 3.51 -19.48 7.52
CA ARG A 100 2.18 -19.86 8.04
C ARG A 100 1.78 -18.99 9.22
N GLY A 101 0.47 -18.89 9.43
CA GLY A 101 -0.09 -18.23 10.61
C GLY A 101 0.36 -16.78 10.78
N TYR A 102 1.08 -16.51 11.87
CA TYR A 102 1.48 -15.16 12.27
C TYR A 102 2.67 -14.59 11.49
N ASP A 103 3.42 -15.42 10.77
CA ASP A 103 4.61 -14.97 10.04
C ASP A 103 4.25 -14.01 8.91
N ILE A 104 3.16 -14.31 8.18
CA ILE A 104 2.67 -13.49 7.07
C ILE A 104 2.40 -12.04 7.49
N PRO A 105 1.53 -11.76 8.48
CA PRO A 105 1.29 -10.38 8.89
C PRO A 105 2.47 -9.73 9.59
N LEU A 106 3.35 -10.49 10.24
CA LEU A 106 4.55 -9.96 10.85
C LEU A 106 5.54 -9.47 9.78
N SER A 107 5.82 -10.27 8.74
CA SER A 107 6.70 -9.87 7.63
C SER A 107 6.19 -8.62 6.92
N ILE A 108 4.89 -8.54 6.66
CA ILE A 108 4.27 -7.36 6.05
C ILE A 108 4.39 -6.14 6.98
N GLY A 109 4.14 -6.32 8.29
CA GLY A 109 4.26 -5.24 9.27
C GLY A 109 5.68 -4.70 9.40
N VAL A 110 6.69 -5.58 9.47
CA VAL A 110 8.12 -5.22 9.50
C VAL A 110 8.53 -4.50 8.22
N CYS A 111 8.07 -4.97 7.06
CA CYS A 111 8.30 -4.28 5.78
C CYS A 111 7.74 -2.85 5.80
N VAL A 112 6.48 -2.69 6.20
CA VAL A 112 5.86 -1.35 6.32
C VAL A 112 6.65 -0.47 7.27
N PHE A 113 7.07 -0.99 8.43
CA PHE A 113 7.88 -0.25 9.40
C PHE A 113 9.20 0.25 8.80
N ILE A 114 9.95 -0.61 8.13
CA ILE A 114 11.22 -0.25 7.48
C ILE A 114 10.98 0.81 6.39
N CYS A 115 9.98 0.60 5.54
CA CYS A 115 9.62 1.57 4.50
C CYS A 115 9.27 2.94 5.10
N HIS A 116 8.58 2.99 6.24
CA HIS A 116 8.28 4.24 6.94
C HIS A 116 9.53 4.91 7.51
N MET A 117 10.43 4.14 8.14
CA MET A 117 11.71 4.68 8.63
C MET A 117 12.53 5.33 7.50
N CYS A 118 12.49 4.76 6.30
CA CYS A 118 13.17 5.35 5.14
C CYS A 118 12.37 6.48 4.47
N GLY A 119 11.06 6.34 4.33
CA GLY A 119 10.24 7.21 3.47
C GLY A 119 9.63 8.43 4.15
N ILE A 120 9.42 8.41 5.47
CA ILE A 120 8.80 9.53 6.20
C ILE A 120 9.55 10.86 5.98
N PRO A 121 10.90 10.92 6.08
CA PRO A 121 11.63 12.18 5.90
C PRO A 121 11.47 12.81 4.52
N PHE A 122 11.12 12.02 3.50
CA PHE A 122 11.11 12.46 2.09
C PHE A 122 9.69 12.74 1.57
N THR A 123 8.73 11.87 1.84
CA THR A 123 7.38 11.95 1.26
C THR A 123 6.26 11.80 2.29
N GLY A 124 6.60 11.60 3.56
CA GLY A 124 5.64 11.17 4.59
C GLY A 124 5.24 9.69 4.49
N CYS A 125 5.88 8.92 3.59
CA CYS A 125 5.66 7.50 3.31
C CYS A 125 4.18 7.15 3.11
N SER A 126 3.70 7.28 1.88
CA SER A 126 2.33 6.89 1.53
C SER A 126 2.23 5.39 1.33
N MET A 127 2.85 4.88 0.26
CA MET A 127 2.67 3.55 -0.32
C MET A 127 1.22 3.15 -0.62
N ASN A 128 0.26 4.04 -0.39
CA ASN A 128 -1.16 3.73 -0.29
C ASN A 128 -2.00 4.98 -0.61
N PRO A 129 -2.64 5.02 -1.79
CA PRO A 129 -3.45 6.17 -2.21
C PRO A 129 -4.56 6.53 -1.21
N ALA A 130 -5.22 5.56 -0.57
CA ALA A 130 -6.27 5.84 0.41
C ALA A 130 -5.72 6.50 1.68
N ARG A 131 -4.55 6.05 2.15
CA ARG A 131 -3.83 6.63 3.31
C ARG A 131 -3.38 8.07 3.07
N SER A 132 -3.10 8.45 1.82
CA SER A 132 -2.82 9.84 1.45
C SER A 132 -4.09 10.66 1.27
N PHE A 133 -5.10 10.10 0.60
CA PHE A 133 -6.35 10.80 0.25
C PHE A 133 -7.18 11.21 1.48
N GLY A 134 -7.37 10.31 2.46
CA GLY A 134 -8.23 10.58 3.61
C GLY A 134 -7.84 11.86 4.37
N PRO A 135 -6.61 11.96 4.90
CA PRO A 135 -6.13 13.18 5.57
C PRO A 135 -6.07 14.41 4.64
N ALA A 136 -5.73 14.23 3.36
CA ALA A 136 -5.70 15.33 2.40
C ALA A 136 -7.08 15.98 2.20
N LEU A 137 -8.13 15.17 2.13
CA LEU A 137 -9.51 15.64 1.99
C LEU A 137 -9.98 16.41 3.23
N ILE A 138 -9.68 15.90 4.43
CA ILE A 138 -10.14 16.52 5.69
C ILE A 138 -9.33 17.77 6.04
N SER A 139 -8.01 17.76 5.81
CA SER A 139 -7.11 18.89 6.12
C SER A 139 -6.94 19.88 4.96
N ASN A 140 -7.54 19.61 3.79
CA ASN A 140 -7.40 20.37 2.56
C ASN A 140 -5.95 20.57 2.08
N ILE A 141 -5.15 19.49 2.08
CA ILE A 141 -3.73 19.50 1.70
C ILE A 141 -3.53 18.67 0.42
N TRP A 142 -3.39 19.34 -0.73
CA TRP A 142 -3.37 18.69 -2.05
C TRP A 142 -2.09 18.90 -2.85
N LYS A 143 -1.10 19.60 -2.27
CA LYS A 143 0.16 19.87 -2.94
C LYS A 143 0.87 18.57 -3.32
N ASP A 144 1.25 18.45 -4.60
CA ASP A 144 1.93 17.29 -5.18
C ASP A 144 1.20 15.95 -4.96
N HIS A 145 -0.11 15.99 -4.68
CA HIS A 145 -0.86 14.81 -4.24
C HIS A 145 -0.90 13.70 -5.28
N TRP A 146 -0.81 14.04 -6.58
CA TRP A 146 -0.75 13.10 -7.69
C TRP A 146 0.38 12.07 -7.54
N VAL A 147 1.48 12.43 -6.87
CA VAL A 147 2.63 11.54 -6.61
C VAL A 147 2.20 10.29 -5.84
N TYR A 148 1.26 10.44 -4.89
CA TYR A 148 0.76 9.34 -4.07
C TYR A 148 -0.24 8.42 -4.77
N TRP A 149 -0.56 8.72 -6.02
CA TRP A 149 -1.34 7.86 -6.91
C TRP A 149 -0.42 7.25 -7.98
N ALA A 150 0.32 8.12 -8.67
CA ALA A 150 1.20 7.77 -9.76
C ALA A 150 2.43 6.97 -9.31
N GLY A 151 2.92 7.13 -8.09
CA GLY A 151 4.00 6.28 -7.55
C GLY A 151 3.48 4.90 -7.14
N PRO A 152 2.54 4.81 -6.17
CA PRO A 152 2.11 3.53 -5.62
C PRO A 152 1.44 2.59 -6.62
N ILE A 153 0.57 3.08 -7.51
CA ILE A 153 -0.19 2.19 -8.41
C ILE A 153 0.75 1.44 -9.37
N PRO A 154 1.62 2.11 -10.17
CA PRO A 154 2.61 1.41 -10.99
C PRO A 154 3.60 0.59 -10.17
N GLY A 155 4.07 1.10 -9.03
CA GLY A 155 5.00 0.35 -8.17
C GLY A 155 4.42 -0.98 -7.71
N GLY A 156 3.15 -1.00 -7.30
CA GLY A 156 2.44 -2.22 -6.91
C GLY A 156 2.23 -3.18 -8.08
N ILE A 157 1.83 -2.66 -9.24
CA ILE A 157 1.65 -3.46 -10.46
C ILE A 157 2.99 -4.12 -10.86
N ILE A 158 4.08 -3.34 -10.94
CA ILE A 158 5.41 -3.82 -11.28
C ILE A 158 5.84 -4.94 -10.33
N ALA A 159 5.70 -4.75 -9.03
CA ALA A 159 6.07 -5.75 -8.03
C ALA A 159 5.27 -7.05 -8.16
N ALA A 160 3.96 -6.94 -8.38
CA ALA A 160 3.09 -8.09 -8.54
C ALA A 160 3.46 -8.90 -9.79
N PHE A 161 3.67 -8.24 -10.93
CA PHE A 161 4.14 -8.90 -12.15
C PHE A 161 5.54 -9.49 -11.98
N LEU A 162 6.46 -8.77 -11.34
CA LEU A 162 7.80 -9.25 -11.05
C LEU A 162 7.73 -10.55 -10.23
N TYR A 163 6.92 -10.58 -9.17
CA TYR A 163 6.77 -11.78 -8.37
C TYR A 163 6.16 -12.94 -9.16
N GLU A 164 5.00 -12.75 -9.79
CA GLU A 164 4.26 -13.83 -10.46
C GLU A 164 5.06 -14.46 -11.61
N TYR A 165 5.69 -13.64 -12.45
CA TYR A 165 6.30 -14.11 -13.70
C TYR A 165 7.78 -14.43 -13.59
N VAL A 166 8.49 -13.88 -12.59
CA VAL A 166 9.94 -14.11 -12.43
C VAL A 166 10.22 -15.02 -11.23
N PHE A 167 9.56 -14.81 -10.10
CA PHE A 167 9.89 -15.52 -8.85
C PHE A 167 8.94 -16.68 -8.53
N SER A 168 7.66 -16.61 -8.92
CA SER A 168 6.67 -17.65 -8.65
C SER A 168 6.65 -18.77 -9.69
N SER A 169 7.29 -18.59 -10.86
CA SER A 169 7.21 -19.53 -11.99
C SER A 169 8.05 -20.82 -11.85
N SER A 170 8.63 -21.11 -10.68
CA SER A 170 9.30 -22.40 -10.42
C SER A 170 8.35 -23.56 -10.08
N LYS A 171 7.17 -23.65 -10.72
CA LYS A 171 6.26 -24.81 -10.61
C LYS A 171 5.86 -25.46 -11.94
N THR A 172 6.47 -25.06 -13.05
CA THR A 172 6.40 -25.83 -14.32
C THR A 172 7.73 -26.53 -14.56
N GLY A 173 7.90 -27.71 -13.98
CA GLY A 173 9.08 -28.54 -14.21
C GLY A 173 9.15 -29.79 -13.36
N VAL A 174 8.52 -30.86 -13.87
CA VAL A 174 8.68 -32.28 -13.48
C VAL A 174 8.01 -32.72 -12.16
N SER A 175 6.90 -33.46 -12.30
CA SER A 175 6.53 -34.49 -11.33
C SER A 175 7.16 -35.83 -11.75
N PRO A 176 8.02 -36.46 -10.92
CA PRO A 176 8.27 -37.89 -11.00
C PRO A 176 7.72 -38.57 -9.75
N SER A 177 6.57 -39.24 -9.89
CA SER A 177 6.31 -40.61 -9.42
C SER A 177 4.96 -41.08 -9.92
#